data_AF-A0AAV0FNC0-F1
#
_entry.id   AF-A0AAV0FNC0-F1
#
_cell.length_a   1.000
_cell.length_b   1.000
_cell.length_c   1.000
_cell.angle_alpha   90.00
_cell.angle_beta   90.00
_cell.angle_gamma   90.00
#
_symmetry.space_group_name_H-M   'P 1'
#
loop_
_entity.id
_entity.type
_entity.pdbx_description
1 polymer ?
#
loop_
_entity_poly.entity_id
_entity_poly.type
_entity_poly.pdbx_seq_one_letter_code
_entity_poly.pdbx_strand_id
1 'polypeptide(L)'
;MPNLSASWLFQRAMSAKKHSDVPPEFINDLLLSNFKSMQQLGDPVLRPFLQDVIQFGPLVKTLGLVMFTNPKILPSIFKQVGIPVLLDWSGHFFMLGCYTFLSIYLEPAIRPLINTFPAKMRYEWKRRLEAWKYGAGLDYKQ
;
A
#
# COMPACT_ATOMS: atom_id res chain seq x y z
N MET A 1 3.77 0.08 -10.46
CA MET A 1 4.70 0.01 -9.30
C MET A 1 3.91 -0.47 -8.09
N PRO A 2 4.48 -1.27 -7.17
CA PRO A 2 3.71 -1.91 -6.09
C PRO A 2 2.89 -0.94 -5.23
N ASN A 3 3.42 0.24 -4.89
CA ASN A 3 2.68 1.29 -4.18
C ASN A 3 1.39 1.75 -4.91
N LEU A 4 1.48 2.02 -6.22
CA LEU A 4 0.34 2.41 -7.04
C LEU A 4 -0.65 1.25 -7.23
N SER A 5 -0.16 0.02 -7.37
CA SER A 5 -1.03 -1.14 -7.50
C SER A 5 -1.78 -1.45 -6.19
N ALA A 6 -1.14 -1.20 -5.04
CA ALA A 6 -1.77 -1.38 -3.73
C ALA A 6 -2.88 -0.35 -3.44
N SER A 7 -2.81 0.86 -4.03
CA SER A 7 -3.86 1.88 -3.89
C SER A 7 -5.16 1.50 -4.61
N TRP A 8 -5.08 0.67 -5.64
CA TRP A 8 -6.21 0.35 -6.50
C TRP A 8 -7.36 -0.37 -5.79
N LEU A 9 -7.10 -1.16 -4.72
CA LEU A 9 -8.19 -1.77 -3.94
C LEU A 9 -9.09 -0.73 -3.29
N PHE A 10 -8.53 0.37 -2.77
CA PHE A 10 -9.33 1.46 -2.22
C PHE A 10 -10.23 2.03 -3.30
N GLN A 11 -9.67 2.37 -4.47
CA GLN A 11 -10.43 2.90 -5.59
C GLN A 11 -11.56 1.94 -6.02
N ARG A 12 -11.27 0.64 -6.07
CA ARG A 12 -12.24 -0.40 -6.42
C ARG A 12 -13.34 -0.55 -5.39
N ALA A 13 -13.00 -0.50 -4.09
CA ALA A 13 -13.97 -0.57 -2.99
C ALA A 13 -14.84 0.70 -2.91
N MET A 14 -14.30 1.86 -3.28
CA MET A 14 -14.99 3.15 -3.26
C MET A 14 -15.70 3.49 -4.58
N SER A 15 -15.59 2.64 -5.60
CA SER A 15 -16.31 2.80 -6.87
C SER A 15 -17.76 2.33 -6.75
N ALA A 16 -18.70 3.08 -7.33
CA ALA A 16 -20.10 2.67 -7.39
C ALA A 16 -20.27 1.48 -8.34
N LYS A 17 -20.99 0.44 -7.89
CA LYS A 17 -21.38 -0.71 -8.70
C LYS A 17 -22.89 -0.71 -8.91
N LYS A 18 -23.32 -1.01 -10.14
CA LYS A 18 -24.75 -1.01 -10.54
C LYS A 18 -25.59 -2.07 -9.79
N HIS A 19 -24.97 -3.15 -9.33
CA HIS A 19 -25.61 -4.28 -8.63
C HIS A 19 -24.77 -4.75 -7.43
N SER A 20 -24.58 -3.89 -6.43
CA SER A 20 -23.92 -4.26 -5.17
C SER A 20 -24.94 -4.44 -4.06
N ASP A 21 -24.96 -5.63 -3.43
CA ASP A 21 -25.77 -5.95 -2.25
C ASP A 21 -25.12 -5.42 -0.95
N VAL A 22 -24.68 -4.16 -0.98
CA VAL A 22 -24.07 -3.46 0.16
C VAL A 22 -24.96 -2.29 0.58
N PRO A 23 -24.95 -1.90 1.87
CA PRO A 23 -25.71 -0.74 2.33
C PRO A 23 -25.35 0.53 1.52
N PRO A 24 -26.29 1.45 1.29
CA PRO A 24 -26.03 2.71 0.58
C PRO A 24 -24.89 3.54 1.19
N GLU A 25 -24.74 3.49 2.52
CA GLU A 25 -23.72 4.22 3.27
C GLU A 25 -22.34 3.54 3.29
N PHE A 26 -22.20 2.35 2.68
CA PHE A 26 -20.99 1.53 2.80
C PHE A 26 -19.70 2.29 2.42
N ILE A 27 -19.72 3.05 1.32
CA ILE A 27 -18.54 3.81 0.86
C ILE A 27 -18.18 4.90 1.88
N ASN A 28 -19.19 5.60 2.42
CA ASN A 28 -19.00 6.63 3.44
C ASN A 28 -18.43 6.03 4.72
N ASP A 29 -18.98 4.90 5.18
CA ASP A 29 -18.49 4.17 6.36
C ASP A 29 -17.05 3.69 6.18
N LEU A 30 -16.71 3.20 4.98
CA LEU A 30 -15.35 2.75 4.65
C LEU A 30 -14.35 3.91 4.69
N LEU A 31 -14.68 5.01 4.03
CA LEU A 31 -13.86 6.23 4.04
C LEU A 31 -13.69 6.77 5.47
N LEU A 32 -14.79 6.89 6.20
CA LEU A 32 -14.80 7.40 7.57
C LEU A 32 -13.94 6.53 8.49
N SER A 33 -14.08 5.21 8.41
CA SER A 33 -13.32 4.26 9.23
C SER A 33 -11.83 4.31 8.91
N ASN A 34 -11.47 4.39 7.63
CA ASN A 34 -10.08 4.52 7.18
C ASN A 34 -9.46 5.84 7.67
N PHE A 35 -10.11 6.99 7.42
CA PHE A 35 -9.58 8.30 7.81
C PHE A 35 -9.49 8.47 9.32
N LYS A 36 -10.49 7.99 10.10
CA LYS A 36 -10.41 7.98 11.57
C LYS A 36 -9.22 7.15 12.05
N SER A 37 -9.00 5.98 11.46
CA SER A 37 -7.86 5.12 11.80
C SER A 37 -6.52 5.79 11.47
N MET A 38 -6.40 6.39 10.28
CA MET A 38 -5.19 7.13 9.89
C MET A 38 -4.94 8.35 10.79
N GLN A 39 -5.98 9.09 11.15
CA GLN A 39 -5.89 10.22 12.07
C GLN A 39 -5.41 9.77 13.46
N GLN A 40 -5.93 8.65 13.98
CA GLN A 40 -5.48 8.06 15.23
C GLN A 40 -4.01 7.59 15.18
N LEU A 41 -3.55 7.11 14.01
CA LEU A 41 -2.17 6.68 13.78
C LEU A 41 -1.21 7.87 13.53
N GLY A 42 -1.74 9.06 13.28
CA GLY A 42 -1.01 10.32 13.15
C GLY A 42 -0.42 10.60 11.77
N ASP A 43 0.30 11.72 11.69
CA ASP A 43 0.84 12.30 10.46
C ASP A 43 1.71 11.36 9.61
N PRO A 44 2.56 10.48 10.17
CA PRO A 44 3.35 9.53 9.38
C PRO A 44 2.51 8.52 8.59
N VAL A 45 1.24 8.35 8.94
CA VAL A 45 0.29 7.51 8.21
C VAL A 45 -0.63 8.35 7.34
N LEU A 46 -1.18 9.44 7.89
CA LEU A 46 -2.18 10.27 7.21
C LEU A 46 -1.60 11.08 6.05
N ARG A 47 -0.45 11.74 6.23
CA ARG A 47 0.09 12.67 5.21
C ARG A 47 0.52 11.98 3.91
N PRO A 48 1.23 10.83 3.91
CA PRO A 48 1.54 10.12 2.68
C PRO A 48 0.27 9.72 1.93
N PHE A 49 -0.74 9.22 2.66
CA PHE A 49 -2.00 8.79 2.05
C PHE A 49 -2.73 9.95 1.35
N LEU A 50 -2.78 11.13 1.97
CA LEU A 50 -3.37 12.34 1.36
C LEU A 50 -2.64 12.82 0.10
N GLN A 51 -1.40 12.38 -0.13
CA GLN A 51 -0.63 12.65 -1.34
C GLN A 51 -0.60 11.45 -2.30
N ASP A 52 -1.53 10.51 -2.14
CA ASP A 52 -1.62 9.26 -2.91
C ASP A 52 -0.36 8.37 -2.82
N VAL A 53 0.44 8.53 -1.77
CA VAL A 53 1.62 7.70 -1.50
C VAL A 53 1.24 6.56 -0.54
N ILE A 54 1.17 5.35 -1.08
CA ILE A 54 0.96 4.14 -0.29
C ILE A 54 2.29 3.52 0.12
N GLN A 55 2.47 3.38 1.43
CA GLN A 55 3.61 2.70 2.04
C GLN A 55 3.12 1.48 2.83
N PHE A 56 3.93 0.41 2.87
CA PHE A 56 3.54 -0.84 3.51
C PHE A 56 3.15 -0.68 4.99
N GLY A 57 3.99 -0.02 5.78
CA GLY A 57 3.77 0.17 7.22
C GLY A 57 2.47 0.93 7.54
N PRO A 58 2.29 2.16 7.02
CA PRO A 58 1.03 2.90 7.13
C PRO A 58 -0.21 2.10 6.70
N LEU A 59 -0.11 1.36 5.59
CA LEU A 59 -1.21 0.55 5.07
C LEU A 59 -1.59 -0.58 6.03
N VAL A 60 -0.61 -1.39 6.47
CA VAL A 60 -0.83 -2.49 7.43
C VAL A 60 -1.47 -1.98 8.72
N LYS A 61 -0.94 -0.87 9.28
CA LYS A 61 -1.45 -0.29 10.52
C LYS A 61 -2.90 0.18 10.36
N THR A 62 -3.20 0.85 9.25
CA THR A 62 -4.55 1.35 8.98
C THR A 62 -5.54 0.21 8.82
N LEU A 63 -5.23 -0.77 7.97
CA LEU A 63 -6.10 -1.94 7.75
C LEU A 63 -6.29 -2.73 9.05
N GLY A 64 -5.21 -2.95 9.80
CA GLY A 64 -5.26 -3.61 11.12
C GLY A 64 -6.18 -2.89 12.10
N LEU A 65 -6.05 -1.57 12.20
CA LEU A 65 -6.87 -0.76 13.10
C LEU A 65 -8.34 -0.73 12.67
N VAL A 66 -8.64 -0.68 11.37
CA VAL A 66 -10.01 -0.77 10.84
C VAL A 66 -10.61 -2.14 11.13
N MET A 67 -9.86 -3.23 10.93
CA MET A 67 -10.32 -4.58 11.26
C MET A 67 -10.64 -4.74 12.75
N PHE A 68 -9.90 -4.05 13.61
CA PHE A 68 -10.14 -4.07 15.05
C PHE A 68 -11.33 -3.18 15.48
N THR A 69 -11.43 -1.97 14.95
CA THR A 69 -12.43 -0.96 15.36
C THR A 69 -13.77 -1.10 14.64
N ASN A 70 -13.78 -1.63 13.41
CA ASN A 70 -14.98 -1.83 12.60
C ASN A 70 -14.95 -3.15 11.81
N PRO A 71 -14.92 -4.33 12.48
CA PRO A 71 -14.84 -5.63 11.81
C PRO A 71 -16.04 -5.93 10.90
N LYS A 72 -17.20 -5.31 11.18
CA LYS A 72 -18.44 -5.49 10.41
C LYS A 72 -18.34 -4.97 8.98
N ILE A 73 -17.32 -4.18 8.65
CA ILE A 73 -17.10 -3.67 7.29
C ILE A 73 -16.54 -4.73 6.35
N LEU A 74 -15.89 -5.78 6.89
CA LEU A 74 -15.22 -6.80 6.08
C LEU A 74 -16.19 -7.53 5.14
N PRO A 75 -17.33 -8.10 5.59
CA PRO A 75 -18.27 -8.75 4.69
C PRO A 75 -18.75 -7.84 3.55
N SER A 76 -18.97 -6.55 3.84
CA SER A 76 -19.37 -5.56 2.85
C SER A 76 -18.26 -5.28 1.83
N ILE A 77 -16.99 -5.25 2.25
CA ILE A 77 -15.84 -5.20 1.34
C ILE A 77 -15.86 -6.42 0.42
N PHE A 78 -15.99 -7.64 0.96
CA PHE A 78 -16.04 -8.86 0.15
C PHE A 78 -17.17 -8.84 -0.88
N LYS A 79 -18.38 -8.42 -0.49
CA LYS A 79 -19.51 -8.24 -1.41
C LYS A 79 -19.23 -7.16 -2.46
N GLN A 80 -18.63 -6.03 -2.06
CA GLN A 80 -18.36 -4.91 -2.95
C GLN A 80 -17.30 -5.26 -3.98
N VAL A 81 -16.14 -5.77 -3.58
CA VAL A 81 -15.00 -5.95 -4.50
C VAL A 81 -14.94 -7.34 -5.12
N GLY A 82 -15.41 -8.37 -4.40
CA GLY A 82 -15.31 -9.76 -4.79
C GLY A 82 -13.97 -10.41 -4.43
N ILE A 83 -13.99 -11.73 -4.23
CA ILE A 83 -12.80 -12.53 -3.86
C ILE A 83 -11.67 -12.43 -4.91
N PRO A 84 -11.92 -12.51 -6.23
CA PRO A 84 -10.84 -12.44 -7.22
C PRO A 84 -10.03 -11.15 -7.14
N VAL A 85 -10.71 -10.02 -6.88
CA VAL A 85 -10.07 -8.71 -6.72
C VAL A 85 -9.19 -8.65 -5.47
N LEU A 86 -9.65 -9.25 -4.37
CA LEU A 86 -8.87 -9.29 -3.13
C LEU A 86 -7.62 -10.17 -3.26
N LEU A 87 -7.72 -11.28 -4.00
CA LEU A 87 -6.58 -12.14 -4.28
C LEU A 87 -5.53 -11.42 -5.13
N ASP A 88 -5.95 -10.74 -6.21
CA ASP A 88 -5.07 -9.92 -7.04
C ASP A 88 -4.38 -8.82 -6.22
N TRP A 89 -5.15 -8.08 -5.42
CA TRP A 89 -4.60 -7.07 -4.51
C TRP A 89 -3.64 -7.65 -3.48
N SER A 90 -3.88 -8.86 -2.97
CA SER A 90 -2.97 -9.50 -2.00
C SER A 90 -1.57 -9.74 -2.58
N GLY A 91 -1.49 -10.04 -3.88
CA GLY A 91 -0.21 -10.13 -4.60
C GLY A 91 0.50 -8.78 -4.67
N HIS A 92 -0.23 -7.70 -4.96
CA HIS A 92 0.32 -6.35 -4.94
C HIS A 92 0.76 -5.90 -3.55
N PHE A 93 -0.03 -6.20 -2.53
CA PHE A 93 0.28 -5.95 -1.13
C PHE A 93 1.55 -6.68 -0.69
N PHE A 94 1.70 -7.96 -1.07
CA PHE A 94 2.90 -8.74 -0.82
C PHE A 94 4.12 -8.13 -1.52
N MET A 95 4.00 -7.75 -2.80
CA MET A 95 5.08 -7.09 -3.54
C MET A 95 5.49 -5.75 -2.91
N LEU A 96 4.54 -4.97 -2.38
CA LEU A 96 4.82 -3.74 -1.65
C LEU A 96 5.64 -4.02 -0.38
N GLY A 97 5.29 -5.08 0.36
CA GLY A 97 6.08 -5.55 1.51
C GLY A 97 7.49 -5.98 1.11
N CYS A 98 7.64 -6.78 0.05
CA CYS A 98 8.93 -7.20 -0.49
C CYS A 98 9.80 -6.01 -0.89
N TYR A 99 9.25 -5.03 -1.63
CA TYR A 99 10.02 -3.85 -2.05
C TYR A 99 10.43 -2.99 -0.85
N THR A 100 9.55 -2.84 0.13
CA THR A 100 9.86 -2.14 1.39
C THR A 100 11.01 -2.83 2.13
N PHE A 101 10.95 -4.17 2.24
CA PHE A 101 12.01 -4.96 2.88
C PHE A 101 13.35 -4.85 2.12
N LEU A 102 13.32 -5.01 0.80
CA LEU A 102 14.51 -4.92 -0.03
C LEU A 102 15.16 -3.53 0.06
N SER A 103 14.38 -2.45 0.07
CA SER A 103 14.92 -1.09 0.16
C SER A 103 15.44 -0.74 1.56
N ILE A 104 14.78 -1.20 2.64
CA ILE A 104 15.21 -0.85 4.01
C ILE A 104 16.38 -1.72 4.47
N TYR A 105 16.37 -3.02 4.16
CA TYR A 105 17.34 -3.97 4.74
C TYR A 105 18.37 -4.47 3.73
N LEU A 106 17.96 -4.84 2.51
CA LEU A 106 18.87 -5.43 1.54
C LEU A 106 19.74 -4.38 0.85
N GLU A 107 19.16 -3.27 0.40
CA GLU A 107 19.86 -2.19 -0.30
C GLU A 107 21.08 -1.70 0.50
N PRO A 108 20.97 -1.30 1.79
CA PRO A 108 22.14 -0.85 2.55
C PRO A 108 23.23 -1.91 2.68
N ALA A 109 22.85 -3.20 2.77
CA ALA A 109 23.77 -4.31 2.91
C ALA A 109 24.57 -4.58 1.61
N ILE A 110 23.93 -4.46 0.45
CA ILE A 110 24.56 -4.76 -0.86
C ILE A 110 25.20 -3.53 -1.52
N ARG A 111 24.86 -2.31 -1.09
CA ARG A 111 25.36 -1.06 -1.68
C ARG A 111 26.89 -0.91 -1.66
N PRO A 112 27.63 -1.31 -0.60
CA PRO A 112 29.09 -1.29 -0.62
C PRO A 112 29.68 -2.16 -1.73
N LEU A 113 29.12 -3.36 -1.94
CA LEU A 113 29.54 -4.28 -2.99
C LEU A 113 29.20 -3.73 -4.39
N ILE A 114 28.02 -3.16 -4.58
CA ILE A 114 27.63 -2.58 -5.88
C ILE A 114 28.56 -1.45 -6.30
N ASN A 115 29.11 -0.70 -5.34
CA ASN A 115 30.01 0.41 -5.63
C ASN A 115 31.36 -0.04 -6.21
N THR A 116 31.77 -1.29 -5.99
CA THR A 116 33.01 -1.87 -6.55
C THR A 116 32.83 -2.43 -7.97
N PHE A 117 31.61 -2.51 -8.48
CA PHE A 117 31.34 -3.05 -9.81
C PHE A 117 31.79 -2.11 -10.95
N PRO A 118 32.07 -2.66 -12.15
CA PRO A 118 32.28 -1.87 -13.36
C PRO A 118 31.11 -0.93 -13.66
N ALA A 119 31.38 0.19 -14.34
CA ALA A 119 30.43 1.30 -14.49
C ALA A 119 29.04 0.87 -15.01
N LYS A 120 28.98 0.01 -16.02
CA LYS A 120 27.71 -0.49 -16.60
C LYS A 120 26.90 -1.28 -15.58
N MET A 121 27.52 -2.28 -14.93
CA MET A 121 26.85 -3.13 -13.94
C MET A 121 26.41 -2.32 -12.72
N ARG A 122 27.25 -1.38 -12.27
CA ARG A 122 26.91 -0.46 -11.19
C ARG A 122 25.68 0.41 -11.52
N TYR A 123 25.57 0.89 -12.75
CA TYR A 123 24.39 1.65 -13.19
C TYR A 123 23.12 0.79 -13.17
N GLU A 124 23.17 -0.41 -13.75
CA GLU A 124 22.02 -1.33 -13.78
C GLU A 124 21.53 -1.68 -12.37
N TRP A 125 22.46 -1.94 -11.44
CA TRP A 125 22.11 -2.19 -10.04
C TRP A 125 21.52 -0.97 -9.35
N LYS A 126 22.07 0.23 -9.56
CA LYS A 126 21.48 1.47 -9.04
C LYS A 126 20.04 1.66 -9.49
N ARG A 127 19.73 1.39 -10.77
CA ARG A 127 18.35 1.46 -11.29
C ARG A 127 17.41 0.45 -10.61
N ARG A 128 17.90 -0.75 -10.25
CA ARG A 128 17.12 -1.74 -9.51
C ARG A 128 16.87 -1.32 -8.07
N LEU A 129 17.89 -0.80 -7.37
CA LEU A 129 17.74 -0.26 -6.02
C LEU A 129 16.71 0.88 -5.97
N GLU A 130 16.81 1.81 -6.93
CA GLU A 130 15.83 2.88 -7.11
C GLU A 130 14.43 2.31 -7.32
N ALA A 131 14.25 1.32 -8.18
CA ALA A 131 12.95 0.70 -8.42
C ALA A 131 12.33 0.11 -7.13
N TRP A 132 13.13 -0.45 -6.22
CA TRP A 132 12.65 -0.89 -4.91
C TRP A 132 12.15 0.28 -4.07
N LYS A 133 12.95 1.34 -3.95
CA LYS A 133 12.62 2.54 -3.17
C LYS A 133 11.35 3.23 -3.67
N TYR A 134 11.30 3.57 -4.96
CA TYR A 134 10.14 4.23 -5.58
C TYR A 134 8.92 3.30 -5.59
N GLY A 135 9.13 2.01 -5.88
CA GLY A 135 8.03 1.04 -5.88
C GLY A 135 7.43 0.80 -4.50
N ALA A 136 8.16 1.08 -3.43
CA ALA A 136 7.68 1.04 -2.04
C ALA A 136 7.13 2.38 -1.52
N GLY A 137 7.19 3.46 -2.30
CA GLY A 137 6.82 4.80 -1.85
C GLY A 137 7.77 5.40 -0.79
N LEU A 138 9.00 4.88 -0.68
CA LEU A 138 10.01 5.33 0.28
C LEU A 138 10.82 6.54 -0.20
N ASP A 139 10.47 7.08 -1.37
CA ASP A 139 10.95 8.35 -1.90
C ASP A 139 10.20 9.56 -1.34
N TYR A 140 9.05 9.34 -0.72
CA TYR A 140 8.31 10.36 0.03
C TYR A 140 9.14 10.92 1.18
N LYS A 141 9.24 12.26 1.23
CA LYS A 141 9.90 13.00 2.31
C LYS A 141 8.82 13.77 3.08
N GLN A 142 8.80 13.59 4.40
CA GLN A 142 7.88 14.26 5.31
C GLN A 142 8.21 15.75 5.46
#